data_AF-A0A537ET60-F1
#
_entry.id   AF-A0A537ET60-F1
#
_cell.length_a   1.000
_cell.length_b   1.000
_cell.length_c   1.000
_cell.angle_alpha   90.00
_cell.angle_beta   90.00
_cell.angle_gamma   90.00
#
_symmetry.space_group_name_H-M   'P 1'
#
loop_
_entity.id
_entity.type
_entity.pdbx_description
1 polymer ?
#
loop_
_entity_poly.entity_id
_entity_poly.type
_entity_poly.pdbx_seq_one_letter_code
_entity_poly.pdbx_strand_id
1 'polypeptide(L)'
;MSCTRTTLFRLSSKIFAATSDIQCSTGQVNSPGSVRFLKISPARVLDLPGRIILKDRDAKPLVEALNKIPGLELLSHKSRVETELVKTSEVIFVDGHPVAFKRDGQLVPVLTNTIALEKMPRVTVDMGAVPHVTGGADVMAPGVRGVQGSFRDKELVVVVDEKHGKSLAVGMSLYDSERFSAVKKGKVIANLHYVGDLIWEIVKPLAQR
;
A
#
# COMPACT_ATOMS: atom_id res chain seq x y z
N MET A 1 9.70 -52.14 0.40
CA MET A 1 10.02 -51.33 -0.79
C MET A 1 8.76 -51.24 -1.64
N SER A 2 8.51 -50.04 -2.17
CA SER A 2 7.48 -49.60 -3.14
C SER A 2 5.97 -49.62 -2.81
N CYS A 3 5.35 -48.53 -3.29
CA CYS A 3 3.96 -48.31 -3.70
C CYS A 3 2.89 -47.86 -2.67
N THR A 4 2.78 -46.54 -2.57
CA THR A 4 1.55 -45.71 -2.74
C THR A 4 0.20 -46.27 -2.29
N ARG A 5 -0.43 -45.58 -1.32
CA ARG A 5 -1.84 -45.14 -1.48
C ARG A 5 -2.28 -44.09 -0.48
N THR A 6 -2.78 -43.00 -1.05
CA THR A 6 -3.70 -42.01 -0.49
C THR A 6 -4.84 -42.65 0.30
N THR A 7 -5.07 -42.21 1.53
CA THR A 7 -6.42 -42.27 2.12
C THR A 7 -6.67 -41.04 3.01
N LEU A 8 -7.79 -40.37 2.71
CA LEU A 8 -8.25 -39.11 3.25
C LEU A 8 -8.71 -39.24 4.72
N PHE A 9 -8.55 -38.12 5.43
CA PHE A 9 -9.23 -37.76 6.66
C PHE A 9 -10.76 -37.85 6.55
N ARG A 10 -11.39 -38.40 7.59
CA ARG A 10 -12.82 -38.21 7.88
C ARG A 10 -12.93 -37.18 9.00
N LEU A 11 -13.08 -35.90 8.64
CA LEU A 11 -13.57 -34.87 9.56
C LEU A 11 -15.01 -34.53 9.18
N SER A 12 -15.86 -34.56 10.19
CA SER A 12 -17.30 -34.30 10.12
C SER A 12 -17.64 -32.93 9.52
N SER A 13 -18.60 -32.98 8.59
CA SER A 13 -19.79 -32.14 8.56
C SER A 13 -19.67 -30.66 8.19
N LYS A 14 -19.70 -30.44 6.87
CA LYS A 14 -20.61 -29.56 6.10
C LYS A 14 -19.84 -28.72 5.08
N ILE A 15 -19.75 -29.25 3.87
CA ILE A 15 -19.40 -28.51 2.65
C ILE A 15 -20.56 -28.73 1.68
N PHE A 16 -21.19 -27.64 1.24
CA PHE A 16 -22.19 -27.65 0.18
C PHE A 16 -21.46 -27.57 -1.15
N ALA A 17 -21.69 -28.56 -2.01
CA ALA A 17 -21.15 -28.64 -3.36
C ALA A 17 -22.04 -27.87 -4.34
N ALA A 18 -21.41 -27.17 -5.29
CA ALA A 18 -22.02 -26.82 -6.56
C ALA A 18 -21.10 -27.34 -7.67
N THR A 19 -21.46 -28.51 -8.18
CA THR A 19 -20.95 -29.12 -9.42
C THR A 19 -21.65 -28.47 -10.61
N SER A 20 -20.90 -28.13 -11.67
CA SER A 20 -21.37 -28.23 -13.07
C SER A 20 -20.17 -28.10 -14.03
N ASP A 21 -19.78 -29.26 -14.54
CA ASP A 21 -19.45 -29.55 -15.95
C ASP A 21 -18.22 -28.90 -16.59
N ILE A 22 -17.11 -29.65 -16.50
CA ILE A 22 -16.00 -29.62 -17.45
C ILE A 22 -16.36 -30.52 -18.63
N GLN A 23 -16.64 -29.94 -19.79
CA GLN A 23 -16.51 -30.65 -21.07
C GLN A 23 -15.15 -30.32 -21.69
N CYS A 24 -14.37 -31.39 -21.90
CA CYS A 24 -13.13 -31.40 -22.63
C CYS A 24 -13.46 -31.62 -24.12
N SER A 25 -12.99 -30.74 -25.00
CA SER A 25 -12.87 -31.05 -26.44
C SER A 25 -11.49 -30.65 -26.94
N THR A 26 -10.70 -31.65 -27.31
CA THR A 26 -9.51 -31.54 -28.14
C THR A 26 -9.87 -31.00 -29.53
N GLY A 27 -9.15 -29.98 -30.02
CA GLY A 27 -9.34 -29.45 -31.38
C GLY A 27 -8.28 -28.44 -31.79
N GLN A 28 -7.27 -28.95 -32.52
CA GLN A 28 -6.37 -28.35 -33.53
C GLN A 28 -5.95 -26.86 -33.51
N VAL A 29 -4.64 -26.70 -33.70
CA VAL A 29 -3.91 -25.46 -33.98
C VAL A 29 -4.24 -24.98 -35.40
N ASN A 30 -4.66 -23.72 -35.55
CA ASN A 30 -4.57 -22.97 -36.80
C ASN A 30 -4.32 -21.48 -36.47
N SER A 31 -3.13 -20.99 -36.84
CA SER A 31 -2.83 -19.57 -37.01
C SER A 31 -3.42 -19.08 -38.35
N PRO A 32 -3.48 -17.77 -38.68
CA PRO A 32 -3.09 -16.59 -37.92
C PRO A 32 -4.19 -15.51 -37.85
N GLY A 33 -4.03 -14.52 -36.98
CA GLY A 33 -4.66 -13.21 -37.17
C GLY A 33 -6.01 -13.02 -36.48
N SER A 34 -5.96 -12.74 -35.18
CA SER A 34 -6.69 -11.66 -34.51
C SER A 34 -6.51 -11.90 -33.02
N VAL A 35 -5.50 -11.26 -32.42
CA VAL A 35 -5.39 -11.22 -30.96
C VAL A 35 -6.55 -10.35 -30.51
N ARG A 36 -7.70 -10.97 -30.20
CA ARG A 36 -8.76 -10.30 -29.47
C ARG A 36 -8.17 -9.98 -28.11
N PHE A 37 -7.72 -8.75 -27.94
CA PHE A 37 -7.56 -8.16 -26.62
C PHE A 37 -8.88 -8.39 -25.90
N LEU A 38 -8.91 -9.36 -24.98
CA LEU A 38 -9.91 -9.33 -23.93
C LEU A 38 -9.68 -7.98 -23.26
N LYS A 39 -10.58 -7.04 -23.54
CA LYS A 39 -10.78 -5.87 -22.70
C LYS A 39 -11.02 -6.46 -21.32
N ILE A 40 -9.99 -6.45 -20.49
CA ILE A 40 -10.15 -6.59 -19.06
C ILE A 40 -10.92 -5.33 -18.69
N SER A 41 -12.25 -5.44 -18.67
CA SER A 41 -13.10 -4.45 -18.06
C SER A 41 -12.53 -4.16 -16.67
N PRO A 42 -12.42 -2.89 -16.23
CA PRO A 42 -12.01 -2.56 -14.88
C PRO A 42 -13.15 -2.96 -13.92
N ALA A 43 -13.34 -4.27 -13.76
CA ALA A 43 -14.39 -4.87 -12.98
C ALA A 43 -13.87 -5.03 -11.55
N ARG A 44 -13.99 -3.92 -10.81
CA ARG A 44 -14.45 -3.81 -9.43
C ARG A 44 -13.96 -2.47 -8.90
N VAL A 45 -14.76 -1.44 -9.15
CA VAL A 45 -14.94 -0.38 -8.17
C VAL A 45 -15.28 -1.14 -6.88
N LEU A 46 -14.32 -1.20 -5.96
CA LEU A 46 -14.58 -1.72 -4.63
C LEU A 46 -15.80 -0.94 -4.13
N ASP A 47 -16.82 -1.65 -3.67
CA ASP A 47 -18.00 -1.07 -3.05
C ASP A 47 -17.53 -0.47 -1.72
N LEU A 48 -16.96 0.73 -1.80
CA LEU A 48 -16.37 1.44 -0.68
C LEU A 48 -17.51 2.18 0.02
N PRO A 49 -17.61 2.07 1.36
CA PRO A 49 -18.60 2.85 2.10
C PRO A 49 -18.37 4.33 1.77
N GLY A 50 -19.44 5.01 1.37
CA GLY A 50 -19.37 6.40 0.91
C GLY A 50 -18.67 7.32 1.92
N ARG A 51 -18.09 8.41 1.40
CA ARG A 51 -17.35 9.40 2.19
C ARG A 51 -18.21 10.01 3.29
N ILE A 52 -17.68 10.04 4.51
CA ILE A 52 -18.31 10.65 5.67
C ILE A 52 -17.66 12.01 5.90
N ILE A 53 -18.47 13.07 5.84
CA ILE A 53 -18.03 14.42 6.19
C ILE A 53 -17.92 14.50 7.71
N LEU A 54 -16.74 14.87 8.21
CA LEU A 54 -16.53 15.05 9.64
C LEU A 54 -17.09 16.39 10.12
N LYS A 55 -17.65 16.39 11.33
CA LYS A 55 -18.05 17.62 12.03
C LYS A 55 -16.81 18.34 12.56
N ASP A 56 -16.87 19.65 12.71
CA ASP A 56 -15.77 20.49 13.19
C ASP A 56 -15.08 19.97 14.47
N ARG A 57 -15.85 19.36 15.38
CA ARG A 57 -15.33 18.79 16.63
C ARG A 57 -14.29 17.67 16.39
N ASP A 58 -14.51 16.85 15.36
CA ASP A 58 -13.70 15.68 15.03
C ASP A 58 -12.65 16.05 13.95
N ALA A 59 -12.98 17.02 13.08
CA ALA A 59 -12.07 17.53 12.06
C ALA A 59 -10.90 18.35 12.65
N LYS A 60 -11.13 19.19 13.66
CA LYS A 60 -10.08 20.00 14.31
C LYS A 60 -8.87 19.18 14.81
N PRO A 61 -9.05 18.17 15.67
CA PRO A 61 -7.92 17.38 16.16
C PRO A 61 -7.23 16.60 15.04
N LEU A 62 -7.98 16.22 13.99
CA LEU A 62 -7.41 15.54 12.84
C LEU A 62 -6.54 16.48 12.00
N VAL A 63 -7.00 17.70 11.72
CA VAL A 63 -6.21 18.73 11.02
C VAL A 63 -4.95 19.08 11.80
N GLU A 64 -5.04 19.20 13.12
CA GLU A 64 -3.86 19.42 13.98
C GLU A 64 -2.87 18.25 13.91
N ALA A 65 -3.36 17.01 13.86
CA ALA A 65 -2.52 15.83 13.73
C ALA A 65 -1.88 15.74 12.32
N LEU A 66 -2.60 16.13 11.27
CA LEU A 66 -2.08 16.19 9.90
C LEU A 66 -1.02 17.28 9.73
N ASN A 67 -1.19 18.44 10.39
CA ASN A 67 -0.20 19.52 10.37
C ASN A 67 1.14 19.13 11.01
N LYS A 68 1.18 18.06 11.83
CA LYS A 68 2.45 17.51 12.35
C LYS A 68 3.22 16.70 11.31
N ILE A 69 2.57 16.25 10.25
CA ILE A 69 3.23 15.54 9.16
C ILE A 69 3.95 16.57 8.28
N PRO A 70 5.26 16.43 8.05
CA PRO A 70 6.01 17.36 7.20
C PRO A 70 5.34 17.48 5.83
N GLY A 71 5.05 18.71 5.39
CA GLY A 71 4.48 19.00 4.06
C GLY A 71 2.95 19.04 3.99
N LEU A 72 2.26 18.86 5.11
CA LEU A 72 0.82 19.09 5.25
C LEU A 72 0.46 20.36 6.04
N GLU A 73 1.43 21.24 6.26
CA GLU A 73 1.31 22.45 7.11
C GLU A 73 0.31 23.51 6.61
N LEU A 74 -0.23 23.36 5.39
CA LEU A 74 -1.11 24.33 4.74
C LEU A 74 -2.61 24.00 4.89
N LEU A 75 -2.96 22.97 5.65
CA LEU A 75 -4.36 22.62 5.85
C LEU A 75 -5.03 23.63 6.80
N SER A 76 -5.97 24.40 6.26
CA SER A 76 -6.77 25.35 7.03
C SER A 76 -7.81 24.59 7.88
N HIS A 77 -8.09 25.09 9.09
CA HIS A 77 -9.18 24.56 9.93
C HIS A 77 -10.57 24.69 9.29
N LYS A 78 -10.71 25.48 8.21
CA LYS A 78 -11.96 25.61 7.44
C LYS A 78 -12.10 24.58 6.32
N SER A 79 -11.05 23.82 6.02
CA SER A 79 -11.10 22.84 4.94
C SER A 79 -12.09 21.73 5.25
N ARG A 80 -12.80 21.29 4.22
CA ARG A 80 -13.79 20.22 4.33
C ARG A 80 -13.07 18.89 4.47
N VAL A 81 -13.17 18.30 5.66
CA VAL A 81 -12.55 17.00 5.96
C VAL A 81 -13.56 15.87 5.75
N GLU A 82 -13.21 14.92 4.89
CA GLU A 82 -13.98 13.70 4.66
C GLU A 82 -13.13 12.48 5.04
N THR A 83 -13.79 11.41 5.45
CA THR A 83 -13.17 10.13 5.77
C THR A 83 -13.84 9.00 5.01
N GLU A 84 -13.06 8.03 4.55
CA GLU A 84 -13.54 6.86 3.83
C GLU A 84 -12.87 5.61 4.39
N LEU A 85 -13.67 4.64 4.86
CA LEU A 85 -13.14 3.40 5.41
C LEU A 85 -12.84 2.41 4.29
N VAL A 86 -11.56 2.14 4.07
CA VAL A 86 -11.07 1.15 3.11
C VAL A 86 -10.56 -0.06 3.88
N LYS A 87 -11.39 -1.10 3.97
CA LYS A 87 -11.14 -2.32 4.76
C LYS A 87 -10.89 -2.03 6.25
N THR A 88 -9.62 -1.86 6.63
CA THR A 88 -9.15 -1.61 7.99
C THR A 88 -8.43 -0.26 8.13
N SER A 89 -8.32 0.49 7.04
CA SER A 89 -7.63 1.78 6.99
C SER A 89 -8.63 2.89 6.68
N GLU A 90 -8.55 4.00 7.40
CA GLU A 90 -9.41 5.16 7.20
C GLU A 90 -8.66 6.20 6.35
N VAL A 91 -9.08 6.42 5.11
CA VAL A 91 -8.47 7.41 4.22
C VAL A 91 -9.09 8.77 4.51
N ILE A 92 -8.24 9.78 4.65
CA ILE A 92 -8.61 11.14 4.99
C ILE A 92 -8.46 12.01 3.75
N PHE A 93 -9.54 12.70 3.42
CA PHE A 93 -9.63 13.64 2.33
C PHE A 93 -9.79 15.04 2.89
N VAL A 94 -9.10 16.00 2.28
CA VAL A 94 -9.25 17.42 2.59
C VAL A 94 -9.57 18.15 1.30
N ASP A 95 -10.69 18.86 1.29
CA ASP A 95 -11.24 19.56 0.13
C ASP A 95 -11.39 18.63 -1.11
N GLY A 96 -11.69 17.36 -0.86
CA GLY A 96 -11.87 16.33 -1.88
C GLY A 96 -10.58 15.62 -2.33
N HIS A 97 -9.41 16.08 -1.89
CA HIS A 97 -8.12 15.49 -2.20
C HIS A 97 -7.64 14.52 -1.10
N PRO A 98 -7.16 13.32 -1.45
CA PRO A 98 -6.59 12.39 -0.49
C PRO A 98 -5.26 12.92 0.06
N VAL A 99 -5.15 12.98 1.38
CA VAL A 99 -4.02 13.60 2.08
C VAL A 99 -3.20 12.59 2.86
N ALA A 100 -3.87 11.74 3.62
CA ALA A 100 -3.27 10.74 4.46
C ALA A 100 -4.29 9.62 4.72
N PHE A 101 -3.85 8.54 5.33
CA PHE A 101 -4.73 7.52 5.87
C PHE A 101 -4.29 7.13 7.27
N LYS A 102 -5.24 6.63 8.06
CA LYS A 102 -4.98 6.12 9.40
C LYS A 102 -4.96 4.60 9.36
N ARG A 103 -3.88 4.02 9.88
CA ARG A 103 -3.71 2.57 10.03
C ARG A 103 -3.13 2.28 11.40
N ASP A 104 -3.78 1.39 12.15
CA ASP A 104 -3.36 1.01 13.51
C ASP A 104 -3.14 2.21 14.46
N GLY A 105 -3.91 3.28 14.28
CA GLY A 105 -3.81 4.51 15.08
C GLY A 105 -2.78 5.52 14.58
N GLN A 106 -1.94 5.17 13.61
CA GLN A 106 -0.91 6.04 13.03
C GLN A 106 -1.40 6.68 11.73
N LEU A 107 -1.12 7.97 11.56
CA LEU A 107 -1.38 8.70 10.32
C LEU A 107 -0.21 8.53 9.36
N VAL A 108 -0.49 8.10 8.14
CA VAL A 108 0.49 7.85 7.10
C VAL A 108 0.12 8.69 5.87
N PRO A 109 1.04 9.51 5.33
CA PRO A 109 0.75 10.29 4.12
C PRO A 109 0.54 9.38 2.92
N VAL A 110 -0.34 9.78 2.01
CA VAL A 110 -0.53 9.07 0.73
C VAL A 110 0.65 9.31 -0.19
N LEU A 111 1.01 8.30 -0.99
CA LEU A 111 2.14 8.40 -1.91
C LEU A 111 1.94 9.46 -3.02
N THR A 112 0.70 9.92 -3.26
CA THR A 112 0.41 10.97 -4.24
C THR A 112 0.82 12.36 -3.75
N ASN A 113 1.07 12.54 -2.45
CA ASN A 113 1.49 13.82 -1.89
C ASN A 113 3.01 13.97 -1.92
N THR A 114 3.55 14.35 -3.08
CA THR A 114 5.00 14.51 -3.28
C THR A 114 5.62 15.53 -2.31
N ILE A 115 4.90 16.61 -1.99
CA ILE A 115 5.40 17.68 -1.10
C ILE A 115 5.67 17.13 0.31
N ALA A 116 4.77 16.27 0.82
CA ALA A 116 4.97 15.62 2.10
C ALA A 116 6.15 14.63 2.06
N LEU A 117 6.24 13.83 0.99
CA LEU A 117 7.28 12.82 0.85
C LEU A 117 8.68 13.42 0.72
N GLU A 118 8.82 14.59 0.11
CA GLU A 118 10.11 15.27 -0.05
C GLU A 118 10.67 15.81 1.27
N LYS A 119 9.81 16.18 2.21
CA LYS A 119 10.21 16.68 3.54
C LYS A 119 10.50 15.56 4.55
N MET A 120 10.14 14.31 4.22
CA MET A 120 10.34 13.17 5.10
C MET A 120 11.74 12.55 4.93
N PRO A 121 12.25 11.84 5.95
CA PRO A 121 13.48 11.05 5.81
C PRO A 121 13.34 9.97 4.74
N ARG A 122 14.40 9.74 3.98
CA ARG A 122 14.41 8.87 2.80
C ARG A 122 15.35 7.70 3.01
N VAL A 123 14.93 6.52 2.57
CA VAL A 123 15.76 5.31 2.54
C VAL A 123 15.83 4.83 1.11
N THR A 124 17.04 4.83 0.56
CA THR A 124 17.32 4.36 -0.79
C THR A 124 17.49 2.85 -0.78
N VAL A 125 16.72 2.17 -1.63
CA VAL A 125 16.80 0.73 -1.83
C VAL A 125 17.37 0.39 -3.20
N ASP A 126 17.98 -0.79 -3.28
CA ASP A 126 18.50 -1.32 -4.52
C ASP A 126 17.39 -1.73 -5.50
N MET A 127 17.77 -1.82 -6.78
CA MET A 127 16.83 -2.19 -7.84
C MET A 127 16.24 -3.60 -7.66
N GLY A 128 16.93 -4.49 -6.93
CA GLY A 128 16.45 -5.84 -6.65
C GLY A 128 15.33 -5.88 -5.61
N ALA A 129 15.35 -4.96 -4.64
CA ALA A 129 14.34 -4.83 -3.60
C ALA A 129 13.06 -4.15 -4.11
N VAL A 130 13.13 -3.29 -5.13
CA VAL A 130 11.99 -2.56 -5.71
C VAL A 130 10.75 -3.45 -5.95
N PRO A 131 10.82 -4.56 -6.74
CA PRO A 131 9.64 -5.38 -7.01
C PRO A 131 9.03 -6.00 -5.75
N HIS A 132 9.85 -6.28 -4.73
CA HIS A 132 9.38 -6.81 -3.45
C HIS A 132 8.66 -5.73 -2.64
N VAL A 133 9.21 -4.51 -2.58
CA VAL A 133 8.61 -3.37 -1.87
C VAL A 133 7.27 -2.98 -2.50
N THR A 134 7.21 -2.90 -3.83
CA THR A 134 5.95 -2.65 -4.56
C THR A 134 4.99 -3.85 -4.52
N GLY A 135 5.45 -5.01 -4.07
CA GLY A 135 4.62 -6.17 -3.77
C GLY A 135 4.06 -6.19 -2.35
N GLY A 136 4.37 -5.17 -1.53
CA GLY A 136 3.96 -5.09 -0.13
C GLY A 136 4.88 -5.83 0.85
N ALA A 137 6.06 -6.28 0.39
CA ALA A 137 7.05 -6.85 1.30
C ALA A 137 7.71 -5.76 2.16
N ASP A 138 8.21 -6.15 3.32
CA ASP A 138 9.01 -5.32 4.19
C ASP A 138 10.42 -5.09 3.61
N VAL A 139 11.05 -3.98 3.99
CA VAL A 139 12.44 -3.71 3.59
C VAL A 139 13.39 -4.41 4.56
N MET A 140 14.31 -5.18 3.98
CA MET A 140 15.36 -5.89 4.69
C MET A 140 16.68 -5.12 4.61
N ALA A 141 17.49 -5.20 5.66
CA ALA A 141 18.78 -4.49 5.75
C ALA A 141 19.68 -4.64 4.51
N PRO A 142 19.82 -5.83 3.88
CA PRO A 142 20.70 -6.00 2.72
C PRO A 142 20.27 -5.21 1.47
N GLY A 143 18.98 -4.88 1.35
CA GLY A 143 18.44 -4.14 0.20
C GLY A 143 18.57 -2.61 0.35
N VAL A 144 19.02 -2.12 1.50
CA VAL A 144 19.24 -0.70 1.75
C VAL A 144 20.61 -0.29 1.19
N ARG A 145 20.63 0.79 0.41
CA ARG A 145 21.85 1.39 -0.15
C ARG A 145 22.24 2.70 0.52
N GLY A 146 21.27 3.42 1.07
CA GLY A 146 21.54 4.69 1.73
C GLY A 146 20.36 5.19 2.54
N VAL A 147 20.66 6.11 3.45
CA VAL A 147 19.67 6.78 4.29
C VAL A 147 19.96 8.27 4.25
N GLN A 148 18.91 9.08 4.08
CA GLN A 148 18.97 10.53 4.06
C GLN A 148 17.99 11.08 5.09
N GLY A 149 18.47 11.98 5.96
CA GLY A 149 17.72 12.49 7.10
C GLY A 149 17.93 11.66 8.38
N SER A 150 17.44 12.19 9.49
CA SER A 150 17.46 11.55 10.80
C SER A 150 16.05 11.19 11.23
N PHE A 151 15.91 10.05 11.88
CA PHE A 151 14.63 9.55 12.38
C PHE A 151 14.83 8.66 13.60
N ARG A 152 13.78 8.53 14.39
CA ARG A 152 13.71 7.70 15.60
C ARG A 152 13.05 6.35 15.29
N ASP A 153 13.13 5.45 16.27
CA ASP A 153 12.35 4.22 16.24
C ASP A 153 10.85 4.53 16.09
N LYS A 154 10.17 3.76 15.23
CA LYS A 154 8.75 3.88 14.87
C LYS A 154 8.37 5.16 14.14
N GLU A 155 9.34 5.88 13.60
CA GLU A 155 9.08 7.04 12.74
C GLU A 155 8.85 6.61 11.28
N LEU A 156 8.10 7.44 10.55
CA LEU A 156 7.78 7.18 9.15
C LEU A 156 8.93 7.60 8.24
N VAL A 157 9.23 6.74 7.27
CA VAL A 157 10.29 6.94 6.28
C VAL A 157 9.77 6.66 4.88
N VAL A 158 10.30 7.38 3.90
CA VAL A 158 9.99 7.19 2.50
C VAL A 158 11.03 6.28 1.86
N VAL A 159 10.59 5.19 1.24
CA VAL A 159 11.45 4.28 0.51
C VAL A 159 11.54 4.73 -0.94
N VAL A 160 12.75 4.93 -1.43
CA VAL A 160 13.02 5.42 -2.79
C VAL A 160 13.97 4.47 -3.54
N ASP A 161 13.86 4.44 -4.86
CA ASP A 161 14.78 3.65 -5.68
C ASP A 161 16.13 4.37 -5.91
N GLU A 162 17.21 3.60 -6.01
CA GLU A 162 18.56 4.13 -6.26
C GLU A 162 18.72 4.80 -7.63
N LYS A 163 17.98 4.36 -8.66
CA LYS A 163 18.22 4.77 -10.05
C LYS A 163 17.51 6.07 -10.43
N HIS A 164 16.28 6.24 -9.98
CA HIS A 164 15.38 7.34 -10.35
C HIS A 164 14.98 8.19 -9.15
N GLY A 165 15.23 7.74 -7.91
CA GLY A 165 14.88 8.48 -6.70
C GLY A 165 13.38 8.66 -6.48
N LYS A 166 12.54 7.84 -7.12
CA LYS A 166 11.08 7.89 -7.00
C LYS A 166 10.63 7.26 -5.70
N SER A 167 9.59 7.82 -5.09
CA SER A 167 8.92 7.24 -3.93
C SER A 167 8.20 5.95 -4.32
N LEU A 168 8.58 4.85 -3.69
CA LEU A 168 8.02 3.52 -3.91
C LEU A 168 7.05 3.12 -2.81
N ALA A 169 7.39 3.48 -1.57
CA ALA A 169 6.62 3.12 -0.40
C ALA A 169 6.84 4.11 0.74
N VAL A 170 5.87 4.18 1.65
CA VAL A 170 6.01 4.75 2.97
C VAL A 170 6.01 3.59 3.96
N GLY A 171 7.02 3.56 4.83
CA GLY A 171 7.16 2.55 5.84
C GLY A 171 7.47 3.13 7.20
N MET A 172 7.39 2.30 8.23
CA MET A 172 7.79 2.64 9.59
C MET A 172 9.14 2.02 9.87
N SER A 173 10.10 2.83 10.31
CA SER A 173 11.40 2.34 10.75
C SER A 173 11.27 1.56 12.06
N LEU A 174 12.01 0.46 12.18
CA LEU A 174 12.11 -0.33 13.42
C LEU A 174 13.31 0.07 14.29
N TYR A 175 14.15 0.99 13.79
CA TYR A 175 15.37 1.44 14.44
C TYR A 175 15.51 2.95 14.27
N ASP A 176 16.30 3.57 15.14
CA ASP A 176 16.77 4.94 14.94
C ASP A 176 17.79 5.01 13.78
N SER A 177 18.02 6.19 13.22
CA SER A 177 18.93 6.38 12.08
C SER A 177 20.36 5.86 12.31
N GLU A 178 20.84 5.92 13.57
CA GLU A 178 22.17 5.43 13.95
C GLU A 178 22.25 3.91 13.92
N ARG A 179 21.34 3.21 14.60
CA ARG A 179 21.34 1.73 14.60
C ARG A 179 20.91 1.18 13.25
N PHE A 180 20.01 1.87 12.55
CA PHE A 180 19.54 1.47 11.23
C PHE A 180 20.71 1.19 10.28
N SER A 181 21.72 2.05 10.27
CA SER A 181 22.93 1.89 9.44
C SER A 181 23.87 0.79 9.94
N ALA A 182 23.81 0.44 11.23
CA ALA A 182 24.62 -0.62 11.83
C ALA A 182 24.03 -2.02 11.61
N VAL A 183 22.70 -2.14 11.46
CA VAL A 183 22.02 -3.41 11.22
C VAL A 183 22.31 -3.91 9.81
N LYS A 184 22.98 -5.07 9.69
CA LYS A 184 23.32 -5.69 8.39
C LYS A 184 22.36 -6.81 7.96
N LYS A 185 21.51 -7.30 8.86
CA LYS A 185 20.59 -8.43 8.62
C LYS A 185 19.26 -8.21 9.33
N GLY A 186 18.18 -8.72 8.73
CA GLY A 186 16.83 -8.65 9.29
C GLY A 186 15.99 -7.53 8.68
N LYS A 187 14.75 -7.43 9.18
CA LYS A 187 13.78 -6.39 8.80
C LYS A 187 14.20 -5.06 9.41
N VAL A 188 14.20 -4.01 8.60
CA VAL A 188 14.56 -2.65 9.03
C VAL A 188 13.40 -1.67 8.91
N ILE A 189 12.53 -1.87 7.91
CA ILE A 189 11.34 -1.04 7.70
C ILE A 189 10.12 -1.94 7.54
N ALA A 190 9.06 -1.62 8.27
CA ALA A 190 7.74 -2.19 8.04
C ALA A 190 7.01 -1.44 6.92
N ASN A 191 6.61 -2.13 5.87
CA ASN A 191 5.93 -1.50 4.75
C ASN A 191 4.46 -1.19 5.13
N LEU A 192 4.06 0.09 5.02
CA LEU A 192 2.71 0.53 5.39
C LEU A 192 1.86 0.88 4.17
N HIS A 193 2.47 1.50 3.17
CA HIS A 193 1.84 1.97 1.94
C HIS A 193 2.83 1.85 0.79
N TYR A 194 2.42 1.30 -0.34
CA TYR A 194 3.30 1.11 -1.49
C TYR A 194 2.57 1.34 -2.82
N VAL A 195 3.33 1.60 -3.88
CA VAL A 195 2.78 1.76 -5.23
C VAL A 195 2.09 0.48 -5.67
N GLY A 196 0.80 0.57 -6.01
CA GLY A 196 -0.01 -0.57 -6.43
C GLY A 196 -0.77 -1.24 -5.29
N ASP A 197 -0.74 -0.69 -4.08
CA ASP A 197 -1.62 -1.14 -3.01
C ASP A 197 -3.08 -0.67 -3.21
N LEU A 198 -3.98 -1.18 -2.37
CA LEU A 198 -5.40 -0.89 -2.51
C LEU A 198 -5.71 0.61 -2.34
N ILE A 199 -5.03 1.27 -1.41
CA ILE A 199 -5.23 2.69 -1.13
C ILE A 199 -4.73 3.50 -2.33
N TRP A 200 -3.57 3.15 -2.89
CA TRP A 200 -2.98 3.78 -4.07
C TRP A 200 -3.90 3.68 -5.28
N GLU A 201 -4.47 2.52 -5.56
CA GLU A 201 -5.38 2.34 -6.69
C GLU A 201 -6.69 3.15 -6.52
N ILE A 202 -7.15 3.37 -5.28
CA ILE A 202 -8.31 4.23 -4.98
C ILE A 202 -7.95 5.72 -5.08
N VAL A 203 -6.78 6.10 -4.58
CA VAL A 203 -6.33 7.49 -4.44
C VAL A 203 -5.82 8.07 -5.77
N LYS A 204 -5.11 7.27 -6.58
CA LYS A 204 -4.55 7.68 -7.87
C LYS A 204 -5.54 8.37 -8.81
N PRO A 205 -6.76 7.85 -9.06
CA PRO A 205 -7.73 8.54 -9.93
C PRO A 205 -8.32 9.82 -9.31
N LEU A 206 -8.22 9.99 -7.99
CA LEU A 206 -8.73 11.15 -7.28
C LEU A 206 -7.71 12.29 -7.21
N ALA A 207 -6.42 11.97 -7.24
CA ALA A 207 -5.33 12.95 -7.25
C ALA A 207 -5.12 13.62 -8.62
N GLN A 208 -5.67 13.07 -9.71
CA GLN A 208 -5.51 13.58 -11.08
C GLN A 208 -6.64 14.54 -11.51
N ARG A 209 -7.47 15.01 -10.57
CA ARG A 209 -8.62 15.90 -10.84
C ARG A 209 -8.34 17.33 -10.46
#